data_AF-K9PLD8-F1
#
_entry.id   AF-K9PLD8-F1
#
_cell.length_a   1.000
_cell.length_b   1.000
_cell.length_c   1.000
_cell.angle_alpha   90.00
_cell.angle_beta   90.00
_cell.angle_gamma   90.00
#
_symmetry.space_group_name_H-M   'P 1'
#
loop_
_entity.id
_entity.type
_entity.pdbx_description
1 polymer ?
#
loop_
_entity_poly.entity_id
_entity_poly.type
_entity_poly.pdbx_seq_one_letter_code
_entity_poly.pdbx_strand_id
1 'polypeptide(L)'
;MIEKIIDHNQLLALIISQKFHAPGIHFFTPNELSQQLAYMHHPAGKVIQPHIHNSFVREVQYTQEVLFIKKGKLRVDFYNNQQQYLESRILEAADVILLVAGGHGFEVLEEIEMIEVKQGPYVGEQDKTRFIGINSKETKIIQ
;
A
#
# COMPACT_ATOMS: atom_id res chain seq x y z
N MET A 1 -12.01 -5.30 5.73
CA MET A 1 -11.99 -5.87 4.37
C MET A 1 -10.58 -5.79 3.83
N ILE A 2 -10.19 -6.73 2.95
CA ILE A 2 -8.94 -6.63 2.18
C ILE A 2 -9.33 -6.39 0.75
N GLU A 3 -8.68 -5.43 0.11
CA GLU A 3 -8.90 -5.11 -1.30
C GLU A 3 -7.59 -5.20 -2.09
N LYS A 4 -7.65 -5.75 -3.30
CA LYS A 4 -6.52 -5.81 -4.23
C LYS A 4 -6.89 -5.05 -5.49
N ILE A 5 -6.04 -4.09 -5.85
CA ILE A 5 -6.20 -3.29 -7.06
C ILE A 5 -5.34 -3.94 -8.14
N ILE A 6 -5.98 -4.46 -9.19
CA ILE A 6 -5.34 -5.28 -10.21
C ILE A 6 -5.62 -4.70 -11.59
N ASP A 7 -4.57 -4.54 -12.40
CA ASP A 7 -4.66 -4.18 -13.81
C ASP A 7 -3.93 -5.22 -14.66
N HIS A 8 -4.60 -5.84 -15.64
CA HIS A 8 -4.02 -6.88 -16.51
C HIS A 8 -3.21 -7.97 -15.76
N ASN A 9 -3.74 -8.48 -14.64
CA ASN A 9 -3.09 -9.44 -13.73
C ASN A 9 -1.88 -8.92 -12.94
N GLN A 10 -1.54 -7.64 -13.04
CA GLN A 10 -0.55 -6.98 -12.21
C GLN A 10 -1.21 -6.41 -10.96
N LEU A 11 -0.68 -6.75 -9.78
CA LEU A 11 -1.08 -6.13 -8.52
C LEU A 11 -0.48 -4.71 -8.45
N LEU A 12 -1.35 -3.70 -8.41
CA LEU A 12 -0.95 -2.30 -8.28
C LEU A 12 -0.90 -1.88 -6.81
N ALA A 13 -1.91 -2.27 -6.03
CA ALA A 13 -1.99 -1.94 -4.62
C ALA A 13 -2.80 -2.96 -3.82
N LEU A 14 -2.59 -2.95 -2.51
CA LEU A 14 -3.36 -3.74 -1.55
C LEU A 14 -3.80 -2.85 -0.38
N ILE A 15 -5.09 -2.87 -0.06
CA ILE A 15 -5.66 -2.07 1.03
C ILE A 15 -6.16 -3.01 2.12
N ILE A 16 -5.69 -2.79 3.35
CA ILE A 16 -6.24 -3.37 4.57
C ILE A 16 -7.11 -2.30 5.22
N SER A 17 -8.42 -2.48 5.13
CA SER A 17 -9.34 -1.55 5.77
C SER A 17 -9.28 -1.67 7.29
N GLN A 18 -9.49 -0.56 8.01
CA GLN A 18 -9.69 -0.47 9.46
C GLN A 18 -10.75 -1.44 10.01
N LYS A 19 -11.66 -1.93 9.15
CA LYS A 19 -12.70 -2.91 9.49
C LYS A 19 -12.24 -4.36 9.36
N PHE A 20 -11.03 -4.63 8.86
CA PHE A 20 -10.50 -5.99 8.77
C PHE A 20 -10.15 -6.52 10.16
N HIS A 21 -10.63 -7.72 10.47
CA HIS A 21 -10.36 -8.39 11.72
C HIS A 21 -10.43 -9.90 11.52
N ALA A 22 -9.33 -10.59 11.80
CA ALA A 22 -9.26 -12.05 11.74
C ALA A 22 -8.21 -12.57 12.72
N PRO A 23 -8.50 -13.58 13.56
CA PRO A 23 -7.49 -14.14 14.46
C PRO A 23 -6.35 -14.78 13.66
N GLY A 24 -5.13 -14.74 14.21
CA GLY A 24 -3.94 -15.35 13.60
C GLY A 24 -3.10 -14.39 12.77
N ILE A 25 -2.30 -14.95 11.87
CA ILE A 25 -1.41 -14.22 10.96
C ILE A 25 -1.95 -14.41 9.54
N HIS A 26 -2.12 -13.30 8.83
CA HIS A 26 -2.65 -13.28 7.46
C HIS A 26 -1.70 -12.50 6.58
N PHE A 27 -0.98 -13.20 5.69
CA PHE A 27 -0.18 -12.57 4.64
C PHE A 27 -1.08 -12.27 3.44
N PHE A 28 -0.95 -11.06 2.89
CA PHE A 28 -1.77 -10.64 1.75
C PHE A 28 -0.98 -10.49 0.45
N THR A 29 0.34 -10.49 0.56
CA THR A 29 1.32 -10.37 -0.52
C THR A 29 1.77 -11.74 -1.04
N PRO A 30 1.99 -11.89 -2.37
CA PRO A 30 2.74 -13.02 -2.91
C PRO A 30 4.17 -13.07 -2.38
N ASN A 31 4.76 -14.27 -2.28
CA ASN A 31 6.11 -14.47 -1.72
C ASN A 31 7.23 -13.79 -2.53
N GLU A 32 6.95 -13.50 -3.80
CA GLU A 32 7.88 -12.92 -4.76
C GLU A 32 8.04 -11.41 -4.60
N LEU A 33 7.13 -10.73 -3.87
CA LEU A 33 7.27 -9.31 -3.60
C LEU A 33 8.41 -9.03 -2.63
N SER A 34 9.21 -8.01 -2.95
CA SER A 34 10.32 -7.53 -2.13
C SER A 34 9.87 -7.04 -0.75
N GLN A 35 8.63 -6.56 -0.63
CA GLN A 35 7.98 -6.20 0.63
C GLN A 35 6.77 -7.12 0.90
N GLN A 36 6.68 -7.61 2.14
CA GLN A 36 5.58 -8.45 2.60
C GLN A 36 4.67 -7.68 3.56
N LEU A 37 3.36 -7.76 3.36
CA LEU A 37 2.38 -7.15 4.25
C LEU A 37 1.50 -8.22 4.88
N ALA A 38 1.46 -8.23 6.21
CA ALA A 38 0.65 -9.14 7.00
C ALA A 38 -0.13 -8.42 8.10
N TYR A 39 -1.35 -8.89 8.35
CA TYR A 39 -2.12 -8.56 9.54
C TYR A 39 -1.92 -9.65 10.59
N MET A 40 -1.73 -9.26 11.84
CA MET A 40 -1.54 -10.18 12.95
C MET A 40 -2.47 -9.80 14.10
N HIS A 41 -3.27 -10.76 14.56
CA HIS A 41 -4.11 -10.62 15.75
C HIS A 41 -3.97 -11.86 16.63
N HIS A 42 -3.43 -11.66 17.83
CA HIS A 42 -3.25 -12.71 18.82
C HIS A 42 -3.92 -12.33 20.14
N PRO A 43 -4.51 -13.31 20.85
CA PRO A 43 -5.05 -13.07 22.18
C PRO A 43 -3.92 -12.76 23.17
N ALA A 44 -4.27 -12.11 24.28
CA ALA A 44 -3.36 -11.86 25.39
C ALA A 44 -2.75 -13.18 25.90
N GLY A 45 -1.45 -13.15 26.24
CA GLY A 45 -0.70 -14.32 26.68
C GLY A 45 -0.03 -15.14 25.57
N LYS A 46 -0.31 -14.86 24.29
CA LYS A 46 0.44 -15.45 23.18
C LYS A 46 1.90 -15.00 23.22
N VAL A 47 2.83 -15.95 23.26
CA VAL A 47 4.27 -15.70 23.09
C VAL A 47 4.66 -15.88 21.63
N ILE A 48 5.27 -14.85 21.04
CA ILE A 48 5.97 -14.93 19.75
C ILE A 48 7.44 -15.19 20.06
N GLN A 49 7.99 -16.30 19.57
CA GLN A 49 9.37 -16.67 19.87
C GLN A 49 10.36 -15.65 19.28
N PRO A 50 11.37 -15.21 20.04
CA PRO A 50 12.45 -14.39 19.51
C PRO A 50 13.15 -15.11 18.36
N HIS A 51 13.41 -14.38 17.27
CA HIS A 51 14.12 -14.91 16.12
C HIS A 51 14.89 -13.78 15.44
N ILE A 52 15.91 -14.15 14.66
CA ILE A 52 16.61 -13.27 13.75
C ILE A 52 16.33 -13.72 12.32
N HIS A 53 16.37 -12.79 11.37
CA HIS A 53 16.31 -13.14 9.96
C HIS A 53 17.71 -13.54 9.49
N ASN A 54 17.78 -14.65 8.75
CA ASN A 54 19.01 -15.05 8.09
C ASN A 54 19.36 -14.07 6.95
N SER A 55 20.65 -13.89 6.72
CA SER A 55 21.14 -13.06 5.62
C SER A 55 20.93 -13.77 4.30
N PHE A 56 20.24 -13.10 3.37
CA PHE A 56 20.04 -13.53 2.00
C PHE A 56 20.16 -12.33 1.08
N VAL A 57 20.75 -12.54 -0.10
CA VAL A 57 20.73 -11.54 -1.16
C VAL A 57 19.30 -11.43 -1.69
N ARG A 58 18.82 -10.19 -1.84
CA ARG A 58 17.52 -9.88 -2.43
C ARG A 58 17.71 -8.84 -3.52
N GLU A 59 17.04 -9.04 -4.65
CA GLU A 59 16.98 -8.04 -5.71
C GLU A 59 15.73 -7.19 -5.52
N VAL A 60 15.87 -5.87 -5.64
CA VAL A 60 14.78 -4.90 -5.56
C VAL A 60 14.80 -4.08 -6.84
N GLN A 61 13.79 -4.27 -7.69
CA GLN A 61 13.71 -3.59 -8.98
C GLN A 61 12.92 -2.28 -8.90
N TYR A 62 11.92 -2.23 -8.01
CA TYR A 62 11.03 -1.09 -7.84
C TYR A 62 10.85 -0.80 -6.35
N THR A 63 10.70 0.48 -6.02
CA THR A 63 10.34 0.90 -4.67
C THR A 63 8.86 0.66 -4.43
N GLN A 64 8.58 -0.10 -3.37
CA GLN A 64 7.25 -0.26 -2.81
C GLN A 64 7.14 0.63 -1.58
N GLU A 65 5.94 1.12 -1.31
CA GLU A 65 5.68 1.95 -0.13
C GLU A 65 4.38 1.55 0.56
N VAL A 66 4.43 1.55 1.89
CA VAL A 66 3.27 1.32 2.75
C VAL A 66 2.90 2.61 3.45
N LEU A 67 1.64 3.01 3.36
CA LEU A 67 1.09 4.12 4.12
C LEU A 67 0.17 3.62 5.22
N PHE A 68 0.39 4.11 6.43
CA PHE A 68 -0.49 3.92 7.58
C PHE A 68 -1.23 5.23 7.85
N ILE A 69 -2.54 5.24 7.67
CA ILE A 69 -3.32 6.45 7.90
C ILE A 69 -3.60 6.57 9.39
N LYS A 70 -3.02 7.59 10.05
CA LYS A 70 -3.26 7.83 11.49
C LYS A 70 -4.54 8.62 11.72
N LYS A 71 -4.81 9.61 10.88
CA LYS A 71 -5.94 10.55 10.98
C LYS A 71 -6.26 11.09 9.59
N GLY A 72 -7.53 11.44 9.35
CA GLY A 72 -7.96 12.16 8.16
C GLY A 72 -8.53 11.27 7.07
N LYS A 73 -8.67 11.86 5.88
CA LYS A 73 -9.24 11.21 4.70
C LYS A 73 -8.41 11.51 3.46
N LEU A 74 -7.92 10.45 2.82
CA LEU A 74 -7.08 10.52 1.63
C LEU A 74 -7.78 9.87 0.46
N ARG A 75 -7.85 10.55 -0.68
CA ARG A 75 -8.10 9.86 -1.95
C ARG A 75 -6.79 9.37 -2.52
N VAL A 76 -6.76 8.11 -2.95
CA VAL A 76 -5.70 7.57 -3.80
C VAL A 76 -6.26 7.32 -5.19
N ASP A 77 -5.51 7.77 -6.20
CA ASP A 77 -5.80 7.60 -7.62
C ASP A 77 -4.81 6.61 -8.21
N PHE A 78 -5.28 5.53 -8.84
CA PHE A 78 -4.41 4.49 -9.40
C PHE A 78 -4.23 4.65 -10.91
N TYR A 79 -2.99 4.43 -11.36
CA TYR A 79 -2.58 4.51 -12.75
C TYR A 79 -1.80 3.25 -13.14
N ASN A 80 -1.92 2.82 -14.39
CA ASN A 80 -1.07 1.76 -14.93
C ASN A 80 0.33 2.28 -15.30
N ASN A 81 1.21 1.41 -15.81
CA ASN A 81 2.57 1.78 -16.22
C ASN A 81 2.62 2.75 -17.42
N GLN A 82 1.52 2.87 -18.17
CA GLN A 82 1.35 3.83 -19.26
C GLN A 82 0.79 5.18 -18.76
N GLN A 83 0.76 5.40 -17.44
CA GLN A 83 0.24 6.60 -16.79
C GLN A 83 -1.26 6.85 -17.06
N GLN A 84 -1.99 5.81 -17.46
CA GLN A 84 -3.44 5.90 -17.68
C GLN A 84 -4.17 5.70 -16.37
N TYR A 85 -5.09 6.62 -16.06
CA TYR A 85 -5.93 6.53 -14.87
C TYR A 85 -6.89 5.34 -14.96
N LEU A 86 -7.08 4.66 -13.83
CA LEU A 86 -7.95 3.47 -13.74
C LEU A 86 -9.17 3.76 -12.85
N GLU A 87 -8.92 4.07 -11.59
CA GLU A 87 -9.93 4.27 -10.55
C GLU A 87 -9.31 4.85 -9.27
N SER A 88 -10.16 5.18 -8.31
CA SER A 88 -9.75 5.73 -7.02
C SER A 88 -10.36 5.00 -5.84
N ARG A 89 -9.71 5.11 -4.68
CA ARG A 89 -10.24 4.70 -3.36
C ARG A 89 -10.11 5.84 -2.37
N ILE A 90 -10.94 5.80 -1.34
CA ILE A 90 -10.81 6.66 -0.17
C ILE A 90 -10.25 5.82 0.97
N LEU A 91 -9.19 6.32 1.58
CA LEU A 91 -8.58 5.78 2.80
C LEU A 91 -8.95 6.67 3.98
N GLU A 92 -9.31 6.03 5.09
CA GLU A 92 -9.66 6.66 6.35
C GLU A 92 -8.67 6.24 7.46
N ALA A 93 -8.85 6.80 8.66
CA ALA A 93 -7.98 6.48 9.79
C ALA A 93 -7.93 4.97 10.09
N ALA A 94 -6.73 4.46 10.38
CA ALA A 94 -6.40 3.06 10.58
C ALA A 94 -6.49 2.15 9.32
N ASP A 95 -6.78 2.70 8.15
CA ASP A 95 -6.51 1.99 6.90
C ASP A 95 -4.99 1.89 6.65
N VAL A 96 -4.59 0.81 6.00
CA VAL A 96 -3.22 0.59 5.53
C VAL A 96 -3.27 0.29 4.03
N ILE A 97 -2.39 0.93 3.27
CA ILE A 97 -2.22 0.63 1.84
C ILE A 97 -0.77 0.27 1.56
N LEU A 98 -0.56 -0.82 0.81
CA LEU A 98 0.70 -1.16 0.16
C LEU A 98 0.58 -0.80 -1.32
N LEU A 99 1.49 0.03 -1.82
CA LEU A 99 1.63 0.41 -3.22
C LEU A 99 2.75 -0.46 -3.84
N VAL A 100 2.38 -1.28 -4.82
CA VAL A 100 3.22 -2.38 -5.34
C VAL A 100 3.81 -2.03 -6.70
N ALA A 101 2.99 -1.52 -7.62
CA ALA A 101 3.35 -1.23 -9.01
C ALA A 101 2.44 -0.17 -9.63
N GLY A 102 2.76 0.24 -10.86
CA GLY A 102 2.04 1.30 -11.55
C GLY A 102 2.35 2.68 -10.98
N GLY A 103 1.46 3.63 -11.23
CA GLY A 103 1.50 4.97 -10.67
C GLY A 103 0.38 5.16 -9.64
N HIS A 104 0.60 6.10 -8.72
CA HIS A 104 -0.44 6.55 -7.82
C HIS A 104 -0.36 8.07 -7.64
N GLY A 105 -1.51 8.69 -7.41
CA GLY A 105 -1.65 10.08 -7.00
C GLY A 105 -2.48 10.17 -5.74
N PHE A 106 -2.39 11.30 -5.03
CA PHE A 106 -3.15 11.53 -3.81
C PHE A 106 -3.83 12.88 -3.83
N GLU A 107 -5.05 12.94 -3.28
CA GLU A 107 -5.72 14.18 -2.91
C GLU A 107 -6.13 14.11 -1.44
N VAL A 108 -5.69 15.08 -0.65
CA VAL A 108 -6.03 15.20 0.76
C VAL A 108 -7.43 15.79 0.87
N LEU A 109 -8.41 14.97 1.26
CA LEU A 109 -9.81 15.40 1.37
C LEU A 109 -10.12 16.01 2.75
N GLU A 110 -9.42 15.54 3.78
CA GLU A 110 -9.43 16.08 5.14
C GLU A 110 -8.00 16.11 5.69
N GLU A 111 -7.71 16.99 6.65
CA GLU A 111 -6.39 17.10 7.29
C GLU A 111 -5.85 15.72 7.69
N ILE A 112 -4.68 15.37 7.17
CA ILE A 112 -4.14 14.01 7.25
C ILE A 112 -2.86 13.93 8.07
N GLU A 113 -2.78 12.87 8.89
CA GLU A 113 -1.53 12.37 9.45
C GLU A 113 -1.33 10.95 8.95
N MET A 114 -0.14 10.64 8.43
CA MET A 114 0.20 9.29 7.98
C MET A 114 1.66 8.98 8.24
N ILE A 115 1.97 7.69 8.35
CA ILE A 115 3.34 7.17 8.42
C ILE A 115 3.61 6.43 7.13
N GLU A 116 4.79 6.64 6.55
CA GLU A 116 5.25 5.93 5.38
C GLU A 116 6.41 5.00 5.72
N VAL A 117 6.38 3.79 5.15
CA VAL A 117 7.51 2.85 5.11
C VAL A 117 7.84 2.56 3.66
N LYS A 118 9.01 3.02 3.19
CA LYS A 118 9.50 2.74 1.83
C LYS A 118 10.49 1.59 1.80
N GLN A 119 10.49 0.85 0.70
CA GLN A 119 11.49 -0.14 0.38
C GLN A 119 12.85 0.54 0.13
N GLY A 120 13.91 0.01 0.72
CA GLY A 120 15.29 0.42 0.44
C GLY A 120 16.00 -0.54 -0.52
N PRO A 121 17.20 -0.18 -1.02
CA PRO A 121 17.95 1.05 -0.70
C PRO A 121 17.32 2.32 -1.30
N TYR A 122 17.37 3.43 -0.57
CA TYR A 122 16.77 4.70 -1.00
C TYR A 122 17.66 5.43 -2.02
N VAL A 123 17.09 5.78 -3.17
CA VAL A 123 17.81 6.45 -4.29
C VAL A 123 17.40 7.91 -4.49
N GLY A 124 16.63 8.51 -3.57
CA GLY A 124 16.27 9.93 -3.64
C GLY A 124 15.21 10.25 -4.69
N GLU A 125 15.27 11.45 -5.29
CA GLU A 125 14.33 11.89 -6.32
C GLU A 125 14.37 11.04 -7.61
N GLN A 126 15.46 10.30 -7.84
CA GLN A 126 15.58 9.39 -8.98
C GLN A 126 14.60 8.20 -8.91
N ASP A 127 13.98 7.98 -7.75
CA ASP A 127 13.04 6.89 -7.50
C ASP A 127 11.68 7.09 -8.18
N LYS A 128 11.35 8.33 -8.61
CA LYS A 128 10.00 8.68 -9.09
C LYS A 128 10.05 9.44 -10.41
N THR A 129 9.23 9.00 -11.36
CA THR A 129 8.84 9.82 -12.52
C THR A 129 7.49 10.48 -12.23
N ARG A 130 7.41 11.80 -12.36
CA ARG A 130 6.17 12.57 -12.13
C ARG A 130 5.46 12.82 -13.45
N PHE A 131 4.12 12.80 -13.42
CA PHE A 131 3.27 13.07 -14.56
C PHE A 131 2.00 13.80 -14.12
N ILE A 132 1.27 14.37 -15.09
CA ILE A 132 -0.01 15.03 -14.84
C ILE A 132 -1.08 13.95 -14.71
N GLY A 133 -1.69 13.87 -13.52
CA GLY A 133 -2.81 12.98 -13.24
C GLY A 133 -4.16 13.59 -13.62
N ILE A 134 -5.23 12.99 -13.12
CA ILE A 134 -6.60 13.48 -13.28
C ILE A 134 -6.90 14.66 -12.35
N ASN A 135 -7.96 15.40 -12.67
CA ASN A 135 -8.58 16.33 -11.72
C ASN A 135 -9.77 15.70 -10.98
N SER A 136 -10.28 16.38 -9.95
CA SER A 136 -11.35 15.87 -9.07
C SER A 136 -12.69 15.59 -9.78
N LYS A 137 -12.95 16.15 -10.97
CA LYS A 137 -14.18 15.91 -11.73
C LYS A 137 -14.14 14.62 -12.55
N GLU A 138 -12.94 14.10 -12.81
CA GLU A 138 -12.70 12.89 -13.62
C GLU A 138 -12.61 11.63 -12.74
N THR A 139 -12.63 11.82 -11.42
CA THR A 139 -12.44 10.76 -10.43
C THR A 139 -13.58 9.75 -10.44
N LYS A 140 -13.21 8.47 -10.59
CA LYS A 140 -14.05 7.29 -10.44
C LYS A 140 -13.74 6.60 -9.10
N ILE A 141 -14.42 7.02 -8.04
CA ILE A 141 -14.30 6.39 -6.71
C ILE A 141 -15.11 5.10 -6.69
N ILE A 142 -14.46 4.01 -6.31
CA ILE A 142 -15.14 2.73 -6.00
C ILE A 142 -15.20 2.58 -4.48
N GLN A 143 -16.30 2.00 -3.99
CA GLN A 143 -16.57 1.76 -2.57
C GLN A 143 -16.33 0.29 -2.20
#